data_AF-A0A9W4MH13-F1
#
_entry.id   AF-A0A9W4MH13-F1
#
_cell.length_a   1.000
_cell.length_b   1.000
_cell.length_c   1.000
_cell.angle_alpha   90.00
_cell.angle_beta   90.00
_cell.angle_gamma   90.00
#
_symmetry.space_group_name_H-M   'P 1'
#
loop_
_entity.id
_entity.type
_entity.pdbx_description
1 polymer ?
#
loop_
_entity_poly.entity_id
_entity_poly.type
_entity_poly.pdbx_seq_one_letter_code
_entity_poly.pdbx_strand_id
1 'polypeptide(L)'
;MFVAGLWAWALVLTPMAFTSDPVVMAVSWSGVGAVGTVVSVVNTLGRIAAAPPEALGRVVGLVSLVTDGAVPAGAVVGGYALGAWGARVTGWVVPVVLGVVAGVGAVALRGSGRRRGAEG
;
A
#
# COMPACT_ATOMS: atom_id res chain seq x y z
N MET A 1 1.81 -12.48 1.69
CA MET A 1 1.21 -11.86 0.50
C MET A 1 1.19 -10.34 0.54
N PHE A 2 0.77 -9.70 1.63
CA PHE A 2 0.67 -8.23 1.73
C PHE A 2 1.96 -7.47 1.36
N VAL A 3 3.11 -7.92 1.88
CA VAL A 3 4.43 -7.32 1.56
C VAL A 3 4.79 -7.43 0.08
N ALA A 4 4.44 -8.54 -0.58
CA ALA A 4 4.68 -8.71 -2.02
C ALA A 4 3.81 -7.74 -2.86
N GLY A 5 2.57 -7.50 -2.43
CA GLY A 5 1.70 -6.49 -3.04
C GLY A 5 2.26 -5.08 -2.91
N LEU A 6 2.81 -4.72 -1.75
CA LEU A 6 3.46 -3.42 -1.54
C LEU A 6 4.70 -3.25 -2.41
N TRP A 7 5.52 -4.30 -2.58
CA TRP A 7 6.66 -4.28 -3.50
C TRP A 7 6.25 -4.13 -4.96
N ALA A 8 5.20 -4.84 -5.39
CA ALA A 8 4.65 -4.70 -6.73
C ALA A 8 4.15 -3.27 -6.99
N TRP A 9 3.47 -2.67 -6.00
CA TRP A 9 3.01 -1.28 -6.08
C TRP A 9 4.15 -0.27 -6.13
N ALA A 10 5.18 -0.43 -5.29
CA ALA A 10 6.36 0.42 -5.32
C ALA A 10 7.08 0.36 -6.68
N LEU A 11 7.23 -0.85 -7.25
CA LEU A 11 7.85 -1.04 -8.56
C LEU A 11 7.04 -0.39 -9.69
N VAL A 12 5.73 -0.51 -9.67
CA VAL A 12 4.85 0.08 -10.71
C VAL A 12 4.81 1.61 -10.64
N LEU A 13 4.95 2.19 -9.45
CA LEU A 13 4.96 3.64 -9.24
C LEU A 13 6.34 4.29 -9.44
N THR A 14 7.42 3.51 -9.39
CA THR A 14 8.79 4.03 -9.58
C THR A 14 8.99 4.72 -10.94
N PRO A 15 8.53 4.18 -12.09
CA PRO A 15 8.65 4.83 -13.40
C PRO A 15 8.01 6.22 -13.46
N MET A 16 6.87 6.44 -12.77
CA MET A 16 6.19 7.73 -12.72
C MET A 16 7.06 8.84 -12.11
N ALA A 17 8.04 8.49 -11.27
CA ALA A 17 8.94 9.48 -10.66
C ALA A 17 10.06 9.94 -11.61
N PHE A 18 10.29 9.22 -12.71
CA PHE A 18 11.36 9.50 -13.68
C PHE A 18 10.88 10.15 -14.97
N THR A 19 9.59 10.04 -15.31
CA THR A 19 9.05 10.57 -16.57
C THR A 19 7.74 11.31 -16.36
N SER A 20 7.52 12.33 -17.18
CA SER A 20 6.24 13.05 -17.29
C SER A 20 5.46 12.59 -18.53
N ASP A 21 5.89 11.50 -19.17
CA ASP A 21 5.22 10.94 -20.33
C ASP A 21 3.81 10.41 -19.95
N PRO A 22 2.76 10.89 -20.62
CA PRO A 22 1.38 10.53 -20.28
C PRO A 22 1.06 9.05 -20.50
N VAL A 23 1.76 8.38 -21.44
CA VAL A 23 1.59 6.94 -21.70
C VAL A 23 2.18 6.13 -20.55
N VAL A 24 3.36 6.50 -20.07
CA VAL A 24 3.97 5.83 -18.91
C VAL A 24 3.12 6.02 -17.66
N MET A 25 2.53 7.20 -17.46
CA MET A 25 1.59 7.41 -16.37
C MET A 25 0.34 6.53 -16.49
N ALA A 26 -0.25 6.41 -17.68
CA ALA A 26 -1.43 5.56 -17.90
C ALA A 26 -1.13 4.07 -17.65
N VAL A 27 0.03 3.59 -18.09
CA VAL A 27 0.47 2.20 -17.88
C VAL A 27 0.74 1.93 -16.39
N SER A 28 1.45 2.83 -15.71
CA SER A 28 1.69 2.73 -14.28
C SER A 28 0.38 2.75 -13.49
N TRP A 29 -0.57 3.62 -13.84
CA TRP A 29 -1.89 3.62 -13.20
C TRP A 29 -2.61 2.28 -13.43
N SER A 30 -2.63 1.78 -14.66
CA SER A 30 -3.24 0.48 -14.98
C SER A 30 -2.65 -0.66 -14.12
N GLY A 31 -1.33 -0.66 -13.93
CA GLY A 31 -0.65 -1.60 -13.03
C GLY A 31 -1.06 -1.46 -11.56
N VAL A 32 -1.22 -0.23 -11.07
CA VAL A 32 -1.72 0.06 -9.71
C VAL A 32 -3.12 -0.52 -9.52
N GLY A 33 -4.02 -0.37 -10.50
CA GLY A 33 -5.37 -0.93 -10.47
C GLY A 33 -5.40 -2.46 -10.46
N ALA A 34 -4.57 -3.09 -11.30
CA ALA A 34 -4.46 -4.55 -11.35
C ALA A 34 -3.97 -5.14 -10.02
N VAL A 35 -2.89 -4.58 -9.45
CA VAL A 35 -2.35 -5.00 -8.14
C VAL A 35 -3.37 -4.75 -7.03
N GLY A 36 -4.02 -3.58 -7.03
CA GLY A 36 -5.03 -3.22 -6.04
C GLY A 36 -6.21 -4.19 -6.02
N THR A 37 -6.65 -4.66 -7.19
CA THR A 37 -7.74 -5.64 -7.32
C THR A 37 -7.35 -6.97 -6.68
N VAL A 38 -6.17 -7.50 -7.02
CA VAL A 38 -5.67 -8.77 -6.46
C VAL A 38 -5.52 -8.69 -4.95
N VAL A 39 -4.92 -7.59 -4.43
CA VAL A 39 -4.74 -7.39 -2.99
C VAL A 39 -6.08 -7.28 -2.26
N SER A 40 -7.07 -6.61 -2.86
CA SER A 40 -8.40 -6.44 -2.26
C SER A 40 -9.13 -7.79 -2.12
N VAL A 41 -9.05 -8.64 -3.15
CA VAL A 41 -9.64 -9.99 -3.12
C VAL A 41 -8.95 -10.85 -2.05
N VAL A 42 -7.62 -10.87 -2.03
CA VAL A 42 -6.85 -11.64 -1.04
C VAL A 42 -7.13 -11.17 0.39
N ASN A 43 -7.21 -9.86 0.63
CA ASN A 43 -7.51 -9.30 1.94
C ASN A 43 -8.94 -9.64 2.38
N THR A 44 -9.90 -9.60 1.46
CA THR A 44 -11.28 -10.01 1.73
C THR A 44 -11.37 -11.49 2.11
N LEU A 45 -10.75 -12.38 1.32
CA LEU A 45 -10.71 -13.80 1.63
C LEU A 45 -9.99 -14.09 2.95
N GLY A 46 -8.89 -13.38 3.23
CA GLY A 46 -8.17 -13.48 4.50
C GLY A 46 -9.00 -13.06 5.71
N ARG A 47 -9.83 -12.02 5.58
CA ARG A 47 -10.75 -11.58 6.65
C ARG A 47 -11.85 -12.58 6.90
N ILE A 48 -12.45 -13.12 5.83
CA ILE A 48 -13.49 -14.15 5.93
C ILE A 48 -12.94 -15.40 6.62
N ALA A 49 -11.69 -15.79 6.32
CA ALA A 49 -11.07 -16.97 6.92
C ALA A 49 -10.64 -16.78 8.39
N ALA A 50 -10.32 -15.57 8.82
CA ALA A 50 -9.71 -15.30 10.12
C ALA A 50 -10.64 -14.64 11.16
N ALA A 51 -11.74 -14.03 10.76
CA ALA A 51 -12.58 -13.24 11.67
C ALA A 51 -13.85 -14.00 12.12
N PRO A 52 -14.17 -14.00 13.43
CA PRO A 52 -15.45 -14.50 13.94
C PRO A 52 -16.64 -13.75 13.32
N PRO A 53 -17.75 -14.44 12.99
CA PRO A 53 -18.90 -13.84 12.32
C PRO A 53 -19.45 -12.60 13.05
N GLU A 54 -19.36 -12.58 14.37
CA GLU A 54 -19.95 -11.53 15.22
C GLU A 54 -19.12 -10.23 15.21
N ALA A 55 -17.83 -10.32 14.90
CA ALA A 55 -16.90 -9.19 14.89
C ALA A 55 -16.56 -8.70 13.47
N LEU A 56 -16.88 -9.49 12.44
CA LEU A 56 -16.51 -9.24 11.05
C LEU A 56 -16.99 -7.86 10.55
N GLY A 57 -18.24 -7.51 10.83
CA GLY A 57 -18.80 -6.20 10.44
C GLY A 57 -18.06 -5.01 11.08
N ARG A 58 -17.63 -5.14 12.34
CA ARG A 58 -16.91 -4.08 13.07
C ARG A 58 -15.47 -3.93 12.56
N VAL A 59 -14.79 -5.04 12.31
CA VAL A 59 -13.43 -5.07 11.75
C VAL A 59 -13.44 -4.50 10.33
N VAL A 60 -14.40 -4.91 9.49
CA VAL A 60 -14.53 -4.37 8.13
C VAL A 60 -14.82 -2.88 8.17
N GLY A 61 -15.76 -2.43 9.00
CA GLY A 61 -16.10 -1.01 9.13
C GLY A 61 -14.92 -0.13 9.56
N LEU A 62 -14.12 -0.57 10.55
CA LEU A 62 -12.91 0.16 10.96
C LEU A 62 -11.88 0.25 9.85
N VAL A 63 -11.67 -0.84 9.10
CA VAL A 63 -10.70 -0.80 8.01
C VAL A 63 -11.21 0.07 6.85
N SER A 64 -12.49 -0.01 6.50
CA SER A 64 -13.08 0.87 5.50
C SER A 64 -12.92 2.33 5.92
N LEU A 65 -13.24 2.68 7.17
CA LEU A 65 -13.05 4.04 7.69
C LEU A 65 -11.59 4.52 7.55
N VAL A 66 -10.62 3.69 7.93
CA VAL A 66 -9.19 4.02 7.82
C VAL A 66 -8.76 4.16 6.36
N THR A 67 -9.25 3.27 5.48
CA THR A 67 -8.84 3.22 4.07
C THR A 67 -9.44 4.39 3.29
N ASP A 68 -10.75 4.61 3.45
CA ASP A 68 -11.49 5.68 2.80
C ASP A 68 -11.09 7.05 3.37
N GLY A 69 -10.81 7.12 4.68
CA GLY A 69 -10.32 8.34 5.34
C GLY A 69 -8.88 8.71 4.94
N ALA A 70 -8.05 7.72 4.58
CA ALA A 70 -6.70 7.98 4.07
C ALA A 70 -6.71 8.66 2.71
N VAL A 71 -7.76 8.52 1.90
CA VAL A 71 -7.88 9.13 0.56
C VAL A 71 -7.89 10.67 0.62
N PRO A 72 -8.84 11.34 1.32
CA PRO A 72 -8.85 12.78 1.42
C PRO A 72 -7.62 13.31 2.18
N ALA A 73 -7.15 12.59 3.21
CA ALA A 73 -5.92 12.96 3.92
C ALA A 73 -4.71 12.96 2.96
N GLY A 74 -4.57 11.92 2.15
CA GLY A 74 -3.54 11.82 1.12
C GLY A 74 -3.64 12.91 0.06
N ALA A 75 -4.86 13.28 -0.35
CA ALA A 75 -5.08 14.37 -1.31
C ALA A 75 -4.63 15.73 -0.75
N VAL A 76 -4.94 16.02 0.53
CA VAL A 76 -4.51 17.27 1.19
C VAL A 76 -2.98 17.31 1.34
N VAL A 77 -2.38 16.23 1.84
CA VAL A 77 -0.92 16.13 2.02
C VAL A 77 -0.21 16.21 0.68
N GLY A 78 -0.73 15.50 -0.34
CA GLY A 78 -0.20 15.50 -1.70
C GLY A 78 -0.29 16.88 -2.34
N GLY A 79 -1.43 17.56 -2.22
CA GLY A 79 -1.62 18.92 -2.74
C GLY A 79 -0.67 19.93 -2.09
N TYR A 80 -0.50 19.85 -0.76
CA TYR A 80 0.45 20.72 -0.05
C TYR A 80 1.90 20.44 -0.47
N ALA A 81 2.29 19.18 -0.57
CA ALA A 81 3.61 18.78 -1.06
C ALA A 81 3.88 19.27 -2.48
N LEU A 82 2.85 19.21 -3.35
CA LEU A 82 2.93 19.66 -4.74
C LEU A 82 3.07 21.19 -4.83
N GLY A 83 2.39 21.93 -3.95
CA GLY A 83 2.52 23.39 -3.83
C GLY A 83 3.86 23.84 -3.25
N ALA A 84 4.42 23.11 -2.28
CA ALA A 84 5.66 23.49 -1.59
C ALA A 84 6.94 23.04 -2.30
N TRP A 85 6.95 21.83 -2.88
CA TRP A 85 8.15 21.19 -3.44
C TRP A 85 8.06 20.86 -4.94
N GLY A 86 6.92 21.13 -5.56
CA GLY A 86 6.68 20.87 -6.97
C GLY A 86 6.41 19.39 -7.30
N ALA A 87 5.99 19.13 -8.54
CA ALA A 87 5.56 17.81 -9.00
C ALA A 87 6.65 16.74 -8.94
N ARG A 88 7.91 17.12 -9.18
CA ARG A 88 9.04 16.18 -9.25
C ARG A 88 9.37 15.56 -7.90
N VAL A 89 9.37 16.36 -6.82
CA VAL A 89 9.62 15.87 -5.46
C VAL A 89 8.40 15.09 -4.95
N THR A 90 7.19 15.58 -5.25
CA THR A 90 5.94 14.93 -4.83
C THR A 90 5.78 13.55 -5.44
N GLY A 91 6.24 13.34 -6.68
CA GLY A 91 6.23 12.04 -7.34
C GLY A 91 7.08 10.96 -6.63
N TRP A 92 8.09 11.36 -5.86
CA TRP A 92 8.92 10.42 -5.08
C TRP A 92 8.32 10.05 -3.72
N VAL A 93 7.42 10.85 -3.18
CA VAL A 93 6.87 10.65 -1.81
C VAL A 93 6.17 9.31 -1.70
N VAL A 94 5.28 9.00 -2.66
CA VAL A 94 4.48 7.76 -2.64
C VAL A 94 5.35 6.50 -2.76
N PRO A 95 6.23 6.34 -3.76
CA PRO A 95 7.07 5.15 -3.88
C PRO A 95 8.05 5.00 -2.69
N VAL A 96 8.59 6.11 -2.15
CA VAL A 96 9.46 6.06 -0.96
C VAL A 96 8.69 5.56 0.26
N VAL A 97 7.52 6.14 0.54
CA VAL A 97 6.70 5.73 1.69
C VAL A 97 6.29 4.26 1.57
N LEU A 98 5.85 3.82 0.39
CA LEU A 98 5.51 2.42 0.14
C LEU A 98 6.72 1.49 0.31
N GLY A 99 7.89 1.91 -0.17
CA GLY A 99 9.14 1.17 0.02
C GLY A 99 9.55 1.03 1.49
N VAL A 100 9.43 2.11 2.28
CA VAL A 100 9.71 2.07 3.73
C VAL A 100 8.74 1.12 4.44
N VAL A 101 7.44 1.23 4.17
CA VAL A 101 6.43 0.35 4.79
C VAL A 101 6.66 -1.12 4.41
N ALA A 102 6.98 -1.39 3.14
CA ALA A 102 7.32 -2.73 2.67
C ALA A 102 8.58 -3.29 3.36
N GLY A 103 9.62 -2.45 3.50
CA GLY A 103 10.87 -2.78 4.17
C GLY A 103 10.66 -3.11 5.64
N VAL A 104 9.95 -2.25 6.39
CA VAL A 104 9.62 -2.47 7.80
C VAL A 104 8.80 -3.75 7.96
N GLY A 105 7.79 -3.96 7.11
CA GLY A 105 6.98 -5.18 7.12
C GLY A 105 7.80 -6.45 6.87
N ALA A 106 8.77 -6.40 5.94
CA ALA A 106 9.67 -7.52 5.68
C ALA A 106 10.58 -7.84 6.87
N VAL A 107 11.09 -6.81 7.57
CA VAL A 107 11.92 -6.98 8.76
C VAL A 107 11.11 -7.54 9.94
N ALA A 108 9.90 -7.02 10.16
CA ALA A 108 9.01 -7.49 11.23
C ALA A 108 8.64 -8.98 11.06
N LEU A 109 8.35 -9.41 9.83
CA LEU A 109 8.02 -10.81 9.53
C LEU A 109 9.23 -11.74 9.70
N ARG A 110 10.45 -11.28 9.36
CA ARG A 110 11.69 -12.04 9.61
C ARG A 110 11.98 -12.21 11.12
N GLY A 111 11.64 -11.20 11.93
CA GLY A 111 11.79 -11.26 13.39
C GLY A 111 10.86 -12.28 14.07
N SER A 112 9.60 -12.36 13.62
CA SER A 112 8.60 -13.28 14.19
C SER A 112 8.92 -14.76 13.92
N GLY A 113 9.49 -15.09 12.76
CA GLY A 113 9.94 -16.46 12.46
C GLY A 113 11.11 -16.92 13.33
N ARG A 114 11.99 -15.98 13.70
CA ARG A 114 13.20 -16.26 14.50
C ARG A 114 12.90 -16.44 15.99
N ARG A 115 11.82 -15.84 16.51
CA ARG A 115 11.34 -16.06 17.88
C ARG A 115 10.64 -17.41 18.07
N ARG A 116 9.81 -17.84 17.11
CA ARG A 116 9.14 -19.15 17.16
C ARG A 116 10.08 -20.35 17.09
N GLY A 117 11.23 -20.22 16.43
CA GLY A 117 12.26 -21.27 16.38
C GLY A 117 13.15 -21.35 17.64
N ALA A 118 13.01 -20.42 18.59
CA ALA A 118 13.74 -20.44 19.86
C ALA A 118 12.91 -21.01 21.02
N GLU A 119 11.62 -21.30 20.79
CA GLU A 119 10.67 -21.81 21.78
C GLU A 119 10.27 -23.28 21.54
N GLY A 120 10.88 -23.96 20.56
CA GLY A 120 10.64 -25.39 20.24
C GLY A 120 11.93 -26.20 20.32
#